data_AF-A0AAD7JMI1-F1
#
_entry.id   AF-A0AAD7JMI1-F1
#
_cell.length_a   1.000
_cell.length_b   1.000
_cell.length_c   1.000
_cell.angle_alpha   90.00
_cell.angle_beta   90.00
_cell.angle_gamma   90.00
#
_symmetry.space_group_name_H-M   'P 1'
#
loop_
_entity.id
_entity.type
_entity.pdbx_description
1 polymer ?
#
loop_
_entity_poly.entity_id
_entity_poly.type
_entity_poly.pdbx_seq_one_letter_code
_entity_poly.pdbx_strand_id
1 'polypeptide(L)'
;MTRVFTNQPPMDRFPNIRDFEHLCLLSALSASDSGPFAFERGNDIADTARTMAAEIAGILGEADSRDVIEKILEESLESSTGMQGVAWMEEYLGYPRADASPRRPIELEDPYFDVAVLIGYQVRRRTEAKERQHVVLRRVADFGPQSNCWRTHIVHSEDGAENRIEGTSSHGIWPAKSFVFCWERPYQYFRDWMRHSCPSLASLDNQDFVEQFFRVIDSNRPRLNYGGSGLLPCISYGGIEKTHSGRRSHDGTPSYQTSFARTRTKSTNTAAAIAAGARGEALWPAFALDFGAWRAMRPDLWPTEPSSLSSISTVTLEPATHSILHTLPPEVLVQILYLVSLSDLLSLLQSSRGISGLVYSLLDETLWDQAHYGDLRWVLPVPGVRGEVERAENAVKGWSANPVGLASAFDSREFPFASFMSECARSGSMRNRRRLWNIYKQYKVLWENMGFDSQGVDHQLERLWSMSDDERKEAVTGSA
;
A
#
# COMPACT_ATOMS: atom_id res chain seq x y z
N MET A 1 30.57 -38.33 30.57
CA MET A 1 30.79 -38.20 29.11
C MET A 1 29.47 -37.88 28.46
N THR A 2 29.21 -36.59 28.23
CA THR A 2 27.91 -36.07 27.78
C THR A 2 27.98 -35.88 26.27
N ARG A 3 27.22 -36.66 25.50
CA ARG A 3 27.10 -36.51 24.05
C ARG A 3 26.21 -35.31 23.74
N VAL A 4 26.81 -34.25 23.20
CA VAL A 4 26.10 -33.12 22.59
C VAL A 4 25.59 -33.58 21.22
N PHE A 5 24.26 -33.63 21.05
CA PHE A 5 23.64 -33.83 19.75
C PHE A 5 23.66 -32.50 18.98
N THR A 6 24.66 -32.31 18.11
CA THR A 6 24.61 -31.30 17.04
C THR A 6 23.92 -31.92 15.83
N ASN A 7 22.59 -32.02 15.87
CA ASN A 7 21.79 -32.31 14.68
C ASN A 7 21.45 -30.98 13.98
N GLN A 8 22.43 -30.39 13.29
CA GLN A 8 22.09 -29.49 12.19
C GLN A 8 21.89 -30.36 10.94
N PRO A 9 20.74 -30.28 10.27
CA PRO A 9 20.55 -30.97 9.01
C PRO A 9 21.54 -30.44 7.96
N PRO A 10 22.01 -31.30 7.03
CA PRO A 10 22.91 -30.87 5.97
C PRO A 10 22.22 -29.81 5.10
N MET A 11 22.80 -28.61 5.07
CA MET A 11 22.41 -27.48 4.22
C MET A 11 22.76 -27.76 2.75
N ASP A 12 22.25 -28.84 2.18
CA ASP A 12 22.47 -29.17 0.78
C ASP A 12 21.30 -28.67 -0.08
N ARG A 13 21.65 -27.72 -0.96
CA ARG A 13 20.90 -27.22 -2.13
C ARG A 13 19.55 -26.56 -1.83
N PHE A 14 19.62 -25.39 -1.19
CA PHE A 14 18.60 -24.36 -1.40
C PHE A 14 18.61 -23.91 -2.88
N PRO A 15 17.44 -23.64 -3.49
CA PRO A 15 17.37 -23.02 -4.81
C PRO A 15 18.21 -21.73 -4.83
N ASN A 16 18.86 -21.47 -5.97
CA ASN A 16 19.77 -20.34 -6.13
C ASN A 16 18.99 -19.03 -5.85
N ILE A 17 19.38 -18.32 -4.79
CA ILE A 17 18.63 -17.20 -4.17
C ILE A 17 18.46 -15.96 -5.08
N ARG A 18 19.03 -16.00 -6.29
CA ARG A 18 18.91 -14.94 -7.31
C ARG A 18 17.47 -14.53 -7.65
N ASP A 19 16.49 -15.37 -7.34
CA ASP A 19 15.08 -15.13 -7.69
C ASP A 19 14.29 -14.34 -6.61
N PHE A 20 14.81 -14.22 -5.38
CA PHE A 20 14.06 -13.65 -4.24
C PHE A 20 14.24 -12.13 -4.04
N GLU A 21 15.10 -11.48 -4.81
CA GLU A 21 15.79 -10.25 -4.36
C GLU A 21 15.14 -8.92 -4.77
N HIS A 22 13.94 -8.94 -5.36
CA HIS A 22 13.41 -7.74 -6.02
C HIS A 22 12.04 -7.26 -5.51
N LEU A 23 11.32 -7.99 -4.65
CA LEU A 23 10.01 -7.53 -4.17
C LEU A 23 10.13 -6.84 -2.82
N CYS A 24 9.56 -5.63 -2.73
CA CYS A 24 9.46 -4.88 -1.49
C CYS A 24 8.55 -5.63 -0.53
N LEU A 25 9.06 -5.99 0.64
CA LEU A 25 8.30 -6.75 1.63
C LEU A 25 7.03 -6.04 2.09
N LEU A 26 7.02 -4.70 2.12
CA LEU A 26 5.93 -3.90 2.69
C LEU A 26 4.92 -3.43 1.64
N SER A 27 5.27 -3.43 0.35
CA SER A 27 4.37 -2.99 -0.72
C SER A 27 4.08 -4.06 -1.77
N ALA A 28 4.91 -5.11 -1.81
CA ALA A 28 4.97 -6.15 -2.84
C ALA A 28 5.21 -5.62 -4.27
N LEU A 29 5.82 -4.43 -4.37
CA LEU A 29 6.26 -3.81 -5.63
C LEU A 29 7.71 -4.20 -5.94
N SER A 30 8.02 -4.38 -7.23
CA SER A 30 9.40 -4.66 -7.68
C SER A 30 10.34 -3.49 -7.45
N ALA A 31 11.60 -3.77 -7.11
CA ALA A 31 12.72 -2.85 -7.00
C ALA A 31 13.17 -2.28 -8.36
N SER A 32 13.04 -3.07 -9.42
CA SER A 32 13.48 -2.71 -10.78
C SER A 32 12.60 -1.67 -11.44
N ASP A 33 11.31 -1.78 -11.17
CA ASP A 33 10.25 -1.10 -11.90
C ASP A 33 9.30 -0.41 -10.94
N SER A 34 9.54 -0.37 -9.63
CA SER A 34 8.65 0.29 -8.66
C SER A 34 7.16 -0.13 -8.71
N GLY A 35 6.82 -1.20 -9.43
CA GLY A 35 5.45 -1.62 -9.75
C GLY A 35 5.26 -1.87 -11.25
N PRO A 36 4.07 -2.32 -11.68
CA PRO A 36 3.75 -2.42 -13.10
C PRO A 36 3.34 -1.06 -13.66
N PHE A 37 3.69 -0.80 -14.92
CA PHE A 37 3.46 0.48 -15.62
C PHE A 37 2.59 0.35 -16.87
N ALA A 38 2.10 -0.85 -17.16
CA ALA A 38 1.17 -1.12 -18.25
C ALA A 38 -0.08 -1.85 -17.75
N PHE A 39 -1.21 -1.69 -18.41
CA PHE A 39 -2.40 -2.50 -18.08
C PHE A 39 -2.19 -3.96 -18.51
N GLU A 40 -1.72 -4.17 -19.74
CA GLU A 40 -1.49 -5.47 -20.36
C GLU A 40 -0.23 -5.40 -21.26
N ARG A 41 0.42 -6.53 -21.57
CA ARG A 41 1.57 -6.53 -22.52
C ARG A 41 1.54 -7.70 -23.49
N GLY A 42 1.78 -7.40 -24.77
CA GLY A 42 2.09 -8.40 -25.81
C GLY A 42 0.87 -9.19 -26.27
N ASN A 43 1.06 -10.49 -26.53
CA ASN A 43 0.09 -11.35 -27.20
C ASN A 43 -1.20 -11.59 -26.41
N ASP A 44 -1.25 -11.20 -25.13
CA ASP A 44 -2.42 -11.43 -24.27
C ASP A 44 -3.47 -10.31 -24.39
N ILE A 45 -3.22 -9.22 -25.15
CA ILE A 45 -4.16 -8.09 -25.29
C ILE A 45 -5.49 -8.54 -25.89
N ALA A 46 -5.47 -9.31 -26.98
CA ALA A 46 -6.69 -9.79 -27.63
C ALA A 46 -7.51 -10.70 -26.69
N ASP A 47 -6.85 -11.57 -25.93
CA ASP A 47 -7.53 -12.45 -24.98
C ASP A 47 -8.12 -11.69 -23.79
N THR A 48 -7.40 -10.69 -23.27
CA THR A 48 -7.89 -9.80 -22.23
C THR A 48 -9.06 -8.96 -22.73
N ALA A 49 -8.97 -8.37 -23.92
CA ALA A 49 -10.04 -7.61 -24.55
C ALA A 49 -11.29 -8.46 -24.79
N ARG A 50 -11.14 -9.67 -25.33
CA ARG A 50 -12.24 -10.63 -25.53
C ARG A 50 -12.94 -11.02 -24.23
N THR A 51 -12.16 -11.25 -23.17
CA THR A 51 -12.70 -11.59 -21.84
C THR A 51 -13.48 -10.41 -21.28
N MET A 52 -12.91 -9.20 -21.34
CA MET A 52 -13.57 -7.98 -20.90
C MET A 52 -14.83 -7.69 -21.72
N ALA A 53 -14.81 -7.88 -23.05
CA ALA A 53 -15.95 -7.65 -23.92
C ALA A 53 -17.12 -8.57 -23.57
N ALA A 54 -16.85 -9.85 -23.29
CA ALA A 54 -17.86 -10.78 -22.83
C ALA A 54 -18.48 -10.36 -21.49
N GLU A 55 -17.66 -9.92 -20.54
CA GLU A 55 -18.15 -9.39 -19.25
C GLU A 55 -19.02 -8.14 -19.43
N ILE A 56 -18.56 -7.19 -20.25
CA ILE A 56 -19.26 -5.91 -20.48
C ILE A 56 -20.58 -6.14 -21.21
N ALA A 57 -20.62 -6.99 -22.24
CA ALA A 57 -21.86 -7.35 -22.94
C ALA A 57 -22.89 -7.94 -21.97
N GLY A 58 -22.46 -8.76 -21.00
CA GLY A 58 -23.30 -9.27 -19.93
C GLY A 58 -23.82 -8.17 -18.98
N ILE A 59 -23.01 -7.15 -18.69
CA ILE A 59 -23.41 -6.02 -17.82
C ILE A 59 -24.40 -5.10 -18.53
N LEU A 60 -24.19 -4.81 -19.81
CA LEU A 60 -25.02 -3.89 -20.59
C LEU A 60 -26.30 -4.55 -21.14
N GLY A 61 -26.36 -5.87 -21.18
CA GLY A 61 -27.50 -6.61 -21.73
C GLY A 61 -27.58 -6.59 -23.26
N GLU A 62 -26.48 -6.22 -23.93
CA GLU A 62 -26.40 -6.10 -25.39
C GLU A 62 -25.50 -7.22 -25.96
N ALA A 63 -26.10 -8.37 -26.26
CA ALA A 63 -25.35 -9.51 -26.82
C ALA A 63 -24.75 -9.21 -28.20
N ASP A 64 -25.45 -8.43 -29.03
CA ASP A 64 -25.05 -8.11 -30.41
C ASP A 64 -23.91 -7.06 -30.47
N SER A 65 -23.59 -6.41 -29.35
CA SER A 65 -22.55 -5.38 -29.26
C SER A 65 -21.16 -5.94 -28.92
N ARG A 66 -21.02 -7.25 -28.69
CA ARG A 66 -19.77 -7.86 -28.18
C ARG A 66 -18.56 -7.58 -29.08
N ASP A 67 -18.68 -7.83 -30.38
CA ASP A 67 -17.56 -7.66 -31.31
C ASP A 67 -17.13 -6.19 -31.43
N VAL A 68 -18.09 -5.27 -31.32
CA VAL A 68 -17.83 -3.83 -31.29
C VAL A 68 -17.09 -3.45 -30.02
N ILE A 69 -17.52 -3.96 -28.86
CA ILE A 69 -16.86 -3.72 -27.57
C ILE A 69 -15.45 -4.32 -27.57
N GLU A 70 -15.26 -5.54 -28.08
CA GLU A 70 -13.95 -6.20 -28.20
C GLU A 70 -12.98 -5.33 -28.98
N LYS A 71 -13.39 -4.86 -30.17
CA LYS A 71 -12.55 -3.95 -30.99
C LYS A 71 -12.20 -2.65 -30.27
N ILE A 72 -13.17 -2.01 -29.60
CA ILE A 72 -12.92 -0.80 -28.81
C ILE A 72 -11.86 -1.05 -27.72
N LEU A 73 -11.96 -2.20 -27.04
CA LEU A 73 -11.04 -2.58 -25.97
C LEU A 73 -9.65 -2.90 -26.51
N GLU A 74 -9.54 -3.65 -27.60
CA GLU A 74 -8.27 -3.97 -28.26
C GLU A 74 -7.52 -2.68 -28.64
N GLU A 75 -8.16 -1.77 -29.38
CA GLU A 75 -7.57 -0.50 -29.79
C GLU A 75 -7.10 0.34 -28.58
N SER A 76 -7.88 0.34 -27.49
CA SER A 76 -7.58 1.15 -26.30
C SER A 76 -6.51 0.52 -25.39
N LEU A 77 -6.44 -0.81 -25.33
CA LEU A 77 -5.38 -1.53 -24.60
C LEU A 77 -4.07 -1.47 -25.38
N GLU A 78 -4.10 -1.63 -26.70
CA GLU A 78 -2.92 -1.46 -27.57
C GLU A 78 -2.31 -0.08 -27.40
N SER A 79 -3.12 1.00 -27.42
CA SER A 79 -2.62 2.36 -27.22
C SER A 79 -1.98 2.54 -25.83
N SER A 80 -2.50 1.87 -24.81
CA SER A 80 -1.95 1.93 -23.45
C SER A 80 -0.57 1.26 -23.31
N THR A 81 -0.19 0.39 -24.24
CA THR A 81 1.13 -0.28 -24.23
C THR A 81 2.24 0.56 -24.84
N GLY A 82 1.88 1.64 -25.56
CA GLY A 82 2.83 2.58 -26.13
C GLY A 82 3.45 3.52 -25.08
N MET A 83 4.45 4.30 -25.49
CA MET A 83 5.13 5.28 -24.64
C MET A 83 4.16 6.28 -23.98
N GLN A 84 3.09 6.67 -24.68
CA GLN A 84 2.07 7.59 -24.15
C GLN A 84 1.27 6.95 -23.00
N GLY A 85 0.86 5.69 -23.15
CA GLY A 85 0.14 4.96 -22.10
C GLY A 85 0.99 4.73 -20.86
N VAL A 86 2.27 4.40 -21.05
CA VAL A 86 3.23 4.27 -19.94
C VAL A 86 3.41 5.62 -19.22
N ALA A 87 3.63 6.70 -19.96
CA ALA A 87 3.79 8.03 -19.36
C ALA A 87 2.52 8.49 -18.61
N TRP A 88 1.34 8.20 -19.16
CA TRP A 88 0.07 8.46 -18.49
C TRP A 88 -0.06 7.63 -17.21
N MET A 89 0.34 6.36 -17.23
CA MET A 89 0.29 5.49 -16.06
C MET A 89 1.23 5.97 -14.97
N GLU A 90 2.46 6.34 -15.32
CA GLU A 90 3.44 6.91 -14.40
C GLU A 90 2.86 8.14 -13.71
N GLU A 91 2.31 9.08 -14.48
CA GLU A 91 1.64 10.28 -13.95
C GLU A 91 0.45 9.92 -13.05
N TYR A 92 -0.42 9.02 -13.50
CA TYR A 92 -1.57 8.54 -12.73
C TYR A 92 -1.14 7.93 -11.39
N LEU A 93 -0.04 7.19 -11.38
CA LEU A 93 0.49 6.55 -10.19
C LEU A 93 1.29 7.50 -9.27
N GLY A 94 1.54 8.75 -9.72
CA GLY A 94 2.30 9.76 -9.01
C GLY A 94 3.81 9.72 -9.23
N TYR A 95 4.26 8.98 -10.25
CA TYR A 95 5.65 9.02 -10.67
C TYR A 95 5.87 10.30 -11.49
N PRO A 96 6.93 11.07 -11.20
CA PRO A 96 7.31 12.19 -12.04
C PRO A 96 7.59 11.66 -13.45
N ARG A 97 7.04 12.34 -14.48
CA ARG A 97 7.28 11.97 -15.87
C ARG A 97 8.78 11.86 -16.07
N ALA A 98 9.25 10.68 -16.46
CA ALA A 98 10.56 10.56 -17.05
C ALA A 98 10.47 11.33 -18.37
N ASP A 99 10.90 12.59 -18.40
CA ASP A 99 11.21 13.26 -19.66
C ASP A 99 11.97 12.26 -20.52
N ALA A 100 11.60 12.12 -21.80
CA ALA A 100 11.99 11.04 -22.71
C ALA A 100 13.51 10.83 -22.92
N SER A 101 14.35 11.50 -22.13
CA SER A 101 15.77 11.22 -21.96
C SER A 101 16.00 9.91 -21.18
N PRO A 102 16.99 9.10 -21.58
CA PRO A 102 17.32 7.86 -20.89
C PRO A 102 17.74 8.16 -19.46
N ARG A 103 16.87 7.84 -18.49
CA ARG A 103 17.08 7.73 -17.02
C ARG A 103 18.43 8.30 -16.55
N ARG A 104 18.68 9.60 -16.74
CA ARG A 104 19.59 10.29 -15.85
C ARG A 104 18.89 10.30 -14.50
N PRO A 105 19.61 10.13 -13.38
CA PRO A 105 19.03 10.40 -12.08
C PRO A 105 18.68 11.89 -12.09
N ILE A 106 17.44 12.18 -12.50
CA ILE A 106 16.84 13.49 -12.31
C ILE A 106 16.89 13.65 -10.80
N GLU A 107 17.39 14.80 -10.34
CA GLU A 107 17.22 15.23 -8.96
C GLU A 107 15.71 15.46 -8.76
N LEU A 108 14.97 14.36 -8.63
CA LEU A 108 13.56 14.38 -8.33
C LEU A 108 13.44 15.00 -6.95
N GLU A 109 12.63 16.06 -6.85
CA GLU A 109 12.36 16.72 -5.58
C GLU A 109 11.79 15.75 -4.53
N ASP A 110 11.20 14.61 -4.97
CA ASP A 110 10.70 13.56 -4.09
C ASP A 110 10.92 12.13 -4.65
N PRO A 111 12.04 11.47 -4.33
CA PRO A 111 12.41 10.16 -4.84
C PRO A 111 11.69 9.00 -4.11
N TYR A 112 10.35 9.00 -4.11
CA TYR A 112 9.54 8.09 -3.28
C TYR A 112 9.91 6.61 -3.46
N PHE A 113 10.23 6.20 -4.69
CA PHE A 113 10.63 4.83 -5.05
C PHE A 113 12.05 4.73 -5.64
N ASP A 114 12.90 5.75 -5.50
CA ASP A 114 14.30 5.64 -5.98
C ASP A 114 15.24 5.19 -4.86
N VAL A 115 14.77 5.29 -3.61
CA VAL A 115 15.54 4.96 -2.43
C VAL A 115 14.90 3.82 -1.67
N ALA A 116 15.74 2.87 -1.29
CA ALA A 116 15.34 1.71 -0.55
C ALA A 116 16.22 1.48 0.66
N VAL A 117 15.67 0.64 1.53
CA VAL A 117 16.30 0.15 2.73
C VAL A 117 16.53 -1.35 2.55
N LEU A 118 17.79 -1.75 2.64
CA LEU A 118 18.21 -3.14 2.73
C LEU A 118 18.47 -3.48 4.19
N ILE A 119 17.82 -4.55 4.67
CA ILE A 119 17.95 -5.03 6.04
C ILE A 119 18.48 -6.44 5.96
N GLY A 120 19.62 -6.73 6.59
CA GLY A 120 20.22 -8.06 6.50
C GLY A 120 21.28 -8.33 7.55
N TYR A 121 21.69 -9.59 7.69
CA TYR A 121 22.82 -9.93 8.56
C TYR A 121 24.14 -9.50 7.93
N GLN A 122 25.00 -8.86 8.71
CA GLN A 122 26.40 -8.67 8.34
C GLN A 122 27.29 -9.50 9.26
N VAL A 123 28.05 -10.42 8.68
CA VAL A 123 29.05 -11.21 9.42
C VAL A 123 30.31 -10.37 9.55
N ARG A 124 30.62 -9.89 10.76
CA ARG A 124 31.96 -9.36 11.06
C ARG A 124 32.89 -10.54 11.36
N ARG A 125 33.74 -10.89 10.40
CA ARG A 125 34.91 -11.74 10.68
C ARG A 125 35.84 -10.94 11.61
N ARG A 126 35.72 -11.17 12.91
CA ARG A 126 36.79 -10.85 13.86
C ARG A 126 37.62 -12.11 14.04
N THR A 127 38.90 -11.98 13.73
CA THR A 127 39.96 -12.87 14.20
C THR A 127 39.72 -13.17 15.68
N GLU A 128 39.36 -14.42 15.97
CA GLU A 128 39.37 -15.06 17.29
C GLU A 128 38.28 -14.59 18.29
N ALA A 129 37.11 -15.27 18.24
CA ALA A 129 36.48 -15.97 19.39
C ALA A 129 34.93 -15.98 19.44
N LYS A 130 34.19 -15.31 18.53
CA LYS A 130 32.73 -15.55 18.31
C LYS A 130 32.25 -14.72 17.11
N GLU A 131 31.75 -15.38 16.07
CA GLU A 131 31.01 -14.69 15.01
C GLU A 131 29.71 -14.16 15.61
N ARG A 132 29.60 -12.84 15.78
CA ARG A 132 28.32 -12.18 16.05
C ARG A 132 27.76 -11.72 14.73
N GLN A 133 26.58 -12.24 14.39
CA GLN A 133 25.75 -11.68 13.34
C GLN A 133 25.02 -10.48 13.94
N HIS A 134 25.14 -9.31 13.33
CA HIS A 134 24.31 -8.15 13.65
C HIS A 134 23.48 -7.79 12.42
N VAL A 135 22.24 -7.36 12.64
CA VAL A 135 21.40 -6.89 11.54
C VAL A 135 21.87 -5.49 11.17
N VAL A 136 21.93 -5.19 9.88
CA VAL A 136 22.33 -3.88 9.37
C VAL A 136 21.23 -3.34 8.49
N LEU A 137 20.81 -2.13 8.81
CA LEU A 137 20.02 -1.27 7.95
C LEU A 137 20.97 -0.49 7.03
N ARG A 138 20.80 -0.60 5.71
CA ARG A 138 21.50 0.24 4.74
C ARG A 138 20.53 0.91 3.81
N ARG A 139 20.79 2.19 3.54
CA ARG A 139 20.07 2.94 2.53
C ARG A 139 20.81 2.84 1.19
N VAL A 140 20.07 2.53 0.13
CA VAL A 140 20.62 2.31 -1.22
C VAL A 140 19.76 3.03 -2.26
N ALA A 141 20.40 3.44 -3.35
CA ALA A 141 19.77 4.11 -4.46
C ALA A 141 20.37 3.65 -5.80
N ASP A 142 19.74 4.10 -6.90
CA ASP A 142 20.18 3.86 -8.27
C ASP A 142 20.25 2.35 -8.60
N PHE A 143 19.11 1.65 -8.43
CA PHE A 143 18.99 0.26 -8.84
C PHE A 143 19.17 0.14 -10.36
N GLY A 144 20.13 -0.68 -10.78
CA GLY A 144 20.33 -1.01 -12.19
C GLY A 144 19.59 -2.30 -12.55
N PRO A 145 18.50 -2.26 -13.35
CA PRO A 145 17.74 -3.45 -13.72
C PRO A 145 18.59 -4.46 -14.50
N GLN A 146 19.48 -3.98 -15.38
CA GLN A 146 20.36 -4.84 -16.18
C GLN A 146 21.41 -5.57 -15.34
N SER A 147 21.81 -4.98 -14.21
CA SER A 147 22.84 -5.52 -13.33
C SER A 147 22.27 -6.21 -12.09
N ASN A 148 20.93 -6.21 -11.93
CA ASN A 148 20.20 -6.66 -10.74
C ASN A 148 20.88 -6.21 -9.43
N CYS A 149 21.38 -4.97 -9.40
CA CYS A 149 22.13 -4.47 -8.25
C CYS A 149 21.93 -2.97 -8.04
N TRP A 150 22.00 -2.57 -6.79
CA TRP A 150 22.08 -1.17 -6.36
C TRP A 150 23.49 -0.66 -6.63
N ARG A 151 23.60 0.49 -7.32
CA ARG A 151 24.90 1.09 -7.68
C ARG A 151 25.42 2.05 -6.62
N THR A 152 24.52 2.62 -5.82
CA THR A 152 24.84 3.70 -4.90
C THR A 152 24.46 3.34 -3.47
N HIS A 153 25.44 3.41 -2.57
CA HIS A 153 25.20 3.37 -1.14
C HIS A 153 25.02 4.80 -0.63
N ILE A 154 23.95 5.05 0.12
CA ILE A 154 23.76 6.34 0.79
C ILE A 154 24.27 6.18 2.22
N VAL A 155 25.34 6.92 2.53
CA VAL A 155 25.93 6.98 3.87
C VAL A 155 25.64 8.35 4.45
N HIS A 156 24.98 8.39 5.61
CA HIS A 156 24.84 9.63 6.36
C HIS A 156 26.17 9.92 7.06
N SER A 157 26.73 11.12 6.84
CA SER A 157 27.86 11.62 7.62
C SER A 157 27.43 11.93 9.05
N GLU A 158 28.39 12.08 9.95
CA GLU A 158 28.13 12.51 11.33
C GLU A 158 27.40 13.86 11.40
N ASP A 159 27.62 14.73 10.41
CA ASP A 159 26.96 16.03 10.27
C ASP A 159 25.55 15.94 9.65
N GLY A 160 25.05 14.72 9.40
CA GLY A 160 23.76 14.48 8.76
C GLY A 160 23.75 14.68 7.24
N ALA A 161 24.89 15.00 6.62
CA ALA A 161 25.00 15.12 5.17
C ALA A 161 24.91 13.74 4.50
N GLU A 162 24.14 13.62 3.42
CA GLU A 162 24.02 12.38 2.66
C GLU A 162 25.17 12.27 1.66
N ASN A 163 26.13 11.41 1.96
CA ASN A 163 27.20 11.07 1.04
C ASN A 163 26.77 9.86 0.19
N ARG A 164 26.59 10.08 -1.11
CA ARG A 164 26.42 9.01 -2.09
C ARG A 164 27.79 8.43 -2.42
N ILE A 165 27.99 7.17 -2.05
CA ILE A 165 29.20 6.42 -2.37
C ILE A 165 28.85 5.47 -3.50
N GLU A 166 29.40 5.73 -4.68
CA GLU A 166 29.32 4.80 -5.81
C GLU A 166 30.09 3.53 -5.46
N GLY A 167 29.41 2.40 -5.47
CA GLY A 167 29.98 1.12 -5.10
C GLY A 167 29.43 0.01 -5.99
N THR A 168 30.19 -0.40 -6.99
CA THR A 168 29.86 -1.55 -7.84
C THR A 168 30.30 -2.85 -7.19
N SER A 169 29.62 -3.33 -6.14
CA SER A 169 29.63 -4.77 -5.82
C SER A 169 28.65 -5.17 -4.71
N SER A 170 27.42 -5.53 -5.12
CA SER A 170 26.56 -6.42 -4.32
C SER A 170 27.23 -7.78 -4.04
N HIS A 171 28.19 -8.19 -4.89
CA HIS A 171 28.80 -9.53 -4.84
C HIS A 171 29.95 -9.68 -3.83
N GLY A 172 30.53 -8.59 -3.33
CA GLY A 172 31.70 -8.64 -2.42
C GLY A 172 31.40 -8.26 -0.97
N ILE A 173 30.38 -7.44 -0.73
CA ILE A 173 30.13 -6.81 0.58
C ILE A 173 29.06 -7.55 1.39
N TRP A 174 28.16 -8.30 0.74
CA TRP A 174 27.13 -9.10 1.39
C TRP A 174 27.39 -10.59 1.18
N PRO A 175 28.21 -11.24 2.03
CA PRO A 175 28.32 -12.70 2.03
C PRO A 175 27.04 -13.39 2.56
N ALA A 176 26.01 -12.63 2.93
CA ALA A 176 24.79 -13.16 3.56
C ALA A 176 23.67 -13.38 2.54
N LYS A 177 23.23 -14.63 2.46
CA LYS A 177 22.07 -15.16 1.70
C LYS A 177 20.70 -14.64 2.20
N SER A 178 20.67 -13.49 2.87
CA SER A 178 19.63 -13.16 3.84
C SER A 178 19.52 -11.66 4.05
N PHE A 179 18.89 -10.98 3.11
CA PHE A 179 18.43 -9.61 3.28
C PHE A 179 16.93 -9.51 2.97
N VAL A 180 16.36 -8.37 3.35
CA VAL A 180 14.99 -7.94 3.09
C VAL A 180 15.08 -6.58 2.44
N PHE A 181 14.28 -6.41 1.40
CA PHE A 181 14.17 -5.17 0.65
C PHE A 181 12.87 -4.47 1.03
N CYS A 182 12.98 -3.19 1.40
CA CYS A 182 11.84 -2.31 1.63
C CYS A 182 12.07 -0.98 0.93
N TRP A 183 11.06 -0.45 0.25
CA TRP A 183 11.07 0.94 -0.17
C TRP A 183 11.17 1.86 1.05
N GLU A 184 12.01 2.90 0.96
CA GLU A 184 12.29 3.76 2.11
C GLU A 184 11.01 4.38 2.67
N ARG A 185 10.16 4.95 1.80
CA ARG A 185 8.96 5.65 2.24
C ARG A 185 7.93 4.70 2.86
N PRO A 186 7.51 3.58 2.21
CA PRO A 186 6.69 2.55 2.87
C PRO A 186 7.28 2.02 4.18
N TYR A 187 8.61 1.90 4.29
CA TYR A 187 9.27 1.51 5.54
C TYR A 187 9.12 2.57 6.63
N GLN A 188 9.26 3.86 6.30
CA GLN A 188 9.04 4.96 7.24
C GLN A 188 7.59 4.97 7.76
N TYR A 189 6.60 4.88 6.86
CA TYR A 189 5.19 4.73 7.22
C TYR A 189 4.98 3.58 8.21
N PHE A 190 5.44 2.40 7.84
CA PHE A 190 5.32 1.19 8.64
C PHE A 190 5.97 1.36 10.03
N ARG A 191 7.22 1.84 10.08
CA ARG A 191 7.97 2.03 11.33
C ARG A 191 7.26 3.00 12.27
N ASP A 192 6.79 4.12 11.74
CA ASP A 192 6.20 5.17 12.56
C ASP A 192 4.80 4.77 13.04
N TRP A 193 4.01 4.06 12.23
CA TRP A 193 2.76 3.44 12.66
C TRP A 193 2.97 2.39 13.76
N MET A 194 4.00 1.54 13.64
CA MET A 194 4.39 0.57 14.66
C MET A 194 4.80 1.25 15.98
N ARG A 195 5.67 2.26 15.91
CA ARG A 195 6.12 2.99 17.10
C ARG A 195 4.98 3.70 17.79
N HIS A 196 4.06 4.32 17.04
CA HIS A 196 2.95 5.00 17.68
C HIS A 196 1.97 4.03 18.34
N SER A 197 1.68 2.91 17.70
CA SER A 197 0.61 2.00 18.14
C SER A 197 1.07 0.95 19.16
N CYS A 198 2.36 0.91 19.49
CA CYS A 198 2.96 -0.07 20.38
C CYS A 198 4.01 0.61 21.28
N PRO A 199 3.68 0.91 22.54
CA PRO A 199 4.59 1.61 23.46
C PRO A 199 5.94 0.91 23.64
N SER A 200 5.98 -0.42 23.63
CA SER A 200 7.22 -1.20 23.74
C SER A 200 8.13 -1.05 22.51
N LEU A 201 7.59 -0.68 21.36
CA LEU A 201 8.34 -0.38 20.15
C LEU A 201 8.77 1.09 20.08
N ALA A 202 7.96 1.98 20.65
CA ALA A 202 8.28 3.40 20.74
C ALA A 202 9.59 3.66 21.51
N SER A 203 9.88 2.83 22.52
CA SER A 203 11.08 2.93 23.35
C SER A 203 12.34 2.32 22.72
N LEU A 204 12.20 1.51 21.66
CA LEU A 204 13.35 0.91 20.99
C LEU A 204 14.11 1.94 20.18
N ASP A 205 15.44 1.90 20.28
CA ASP A 205 16.26 2.63 19.32
C ASP A 205 16.06 2.05 17.90
N ASN A 206 16.61 2.74 16.90
CA ASN A 206 16.41 2.33 15.52
C ASN A 206 17.06 0.98 15.20
N GLN A 207 18.16 0.63 15.87
CA GLN A 207 18.91 -0.60 15.62
C GLN A 207 18.16 -1.81 16.21
N ASP A 208 17.70 -1.68 17.45
CA ASP A 208 16.87 -2.69 18.11
C ASP A 208 15.57 -2.91 17.35
N PHE A 209 14.90 -1.84 16.92
CA PHE A 209 13.69 -1.96 16.09
C PHE A 209 13.96 -2.77 14.82
N VAL A 210 15.06 -2.48 14.11
CA VAL A 210 15.44 -3.16 12.88
C VAL A 210 15.78 -4.62 13.13
N GLU A 211 16.53 -4.92 14.19
CA GLU A 211 16.87 -6.30 14.56
C GLU A 211 15.62 -7.13 14.79
N GLN A 212 14.66 -6.57 15.52
CA GLN A 212 13.42 -7.26 15.80
C GLN A 212 12.51 -7.39 14.57
N PHE A 213 12.39 -6.32 13.78
CA PHE A 213 11.67 -6.35 12.50
C PHE A 213 12.21 -7.46 11.60
N PHE A 214 13.54 -7.56 11.51
CA PHE A 214 14.19 -8.59 10.71
C PHE A 214 14.02 -9.98 11.29
N ARG A 215 14.04 -10.13 12.63
CA ARG A 215 13.81 -11.41 13.31
C ARG A 215 12.42 -11.97 13.04
N VAL A 216 11.39 -11.12 13.00
CA VAL A 216 10.03 -11.51 12.56
C VAL A 216 10.07 -12.15 11.18
N ILE A 217 10.82 -11.56 10.26
CA ILE A 217 10.87 -12.03 8.87
C ILE A 217 11.71 -13.29 8.77
N ASP A 218 12.85 -13.33 9.46
CA ASP A 218 13.78 -14.45 9.47
C ASP A 218 13.16 -15.71 10.11
N SER A 219 12.43 -15.57 11.21
CA SER A 219 11.69 -16.69 11.83
C SER A 219 10.62 -17.29 10.90
N ASN A 220 10.16 -16.51 9.92
CA ASN A 220 9.23 -16.97 8.88
C ASN A 220 9.93 -17.46 7.59
N ARG A 221 11.26 -17.34 7.47
CA ARG A 221 12.02 -17.71 6.24
C ARG A 221 11.90 -19.15 5.77
N PRO A 222 11.94 -20.20 6.62
CA PRO A 222 11.81 -21.58 6.16
C PRO A 222 10.52 -21.83 5.36
N ARG A 223 9.54 -20.93 5.50
CA ARG A 223 8.21 -20.97 4.90
C ARG A 223 8.01 -19.96 3.76
N LEU A 224 8.97 -19.06 3.53
CA LEU A 224 9.06 -18.21 2.32
C LEU A 224 9.39 -19.02 1.05
N ASN A 225 9.67 -20.32 1.19
CA ASN A 225 9.88 -21.25 0.08
C ASN A 225 8.62 -21.57 -0.73
N TYR A 226 7.45 -21.00 -0.39
CA TYR A 226 6.29 -20.98 -1.28
C TYR A 226 6.55 -20.00 -2.44
N GLY A 227 7.27 -20.48 -3.45
CA GLY A 227 7.26 -19.89 -4.80
C GLY A 227 8.21 -18.74 -5.08
N GLY A 228 9.19 -18.43 -4.22
CA GLY A 228 10.24 -17.46 -4.59
C GLY A 228 9.85 -15.98 -4.47
N SER A 229 8.66 -15.66 -3.93
CA SER A 229 8.11 -14.30 -4.00
C SER A 229 8.73 -13.29 -3.04
N GLY A 230 9.44 -13.73 -2.00
CA GLY A 230 9.96 -12.83 -0.95
C GLY A 230 8.87 -12.15 -0.11
N LEU A 231 7.59 -12.49 -0.30
CA LEU A 231 6.45 -11.97 0.44
C LEU A 231 6.12 -12.83 1.66
N LEU A 232 5.61 -12.22 2.74
CA LEU A 232 5.19 -12.98 3.93
C LEU A 232 3.84 -13.69 3.65
N PRO A 233 3.75 -15.02 3.79
CA PRO A 233 2.57 -15.79 3.39
C PRO A 233 1.32 -15.50 4.25
N CYS A 234 1.50 -14.97 5.45
CA CYS A 234 0.43 -14.54 6.36
C CYS A 234 -0.04 -13.10 6.15
N ILE A 235 0.51 -12.39 5.16
CA ILE A 235 0.13 -11.02 4.84
C ILE A 235 -0.61 -11.01 3.50
N SER A 236 -1.84 -10.50 3.53
CA SER A 236 -2.58 -10.10 2.34
C SER A 236 -2.05 -8.78 1.82
N TYR A 237 -1.45 -8.81 0.62
CA TYR A 237 -0.95 -7.63 -0.08
C TYR A 237 -2.01 -6.99 -0.99
N GLY A 238 -3.28 -7.31 -0.77
CA GLY A 238 -4.41 -6.75 -1.51
C GLY A 238 -4.57 -7.31 -2.92
N GLY A 239 -4.01 -8.47 -3.23
CA GLY A 239 -4.10 -9.13 -4.53
C GLY A 239 -2.91 -8.86 -5.45
N ILE A 240 -2.00 -7.95 -5.10
CA ILE A 240 -0.81 -7.66 -5.90
C ILE A 240 0.12 -8.89 -6.00
N GLU A 241 0.08 -9.77 -4.99
CA GLU A 241 0.80 -11.04 -4.98
C GLU A 241 0.45 -11.94 -6.17
N LYS A 242 -0.76 -11.79 -6.74
CA LYS A 242 -1.22 -12.51 -7.92
C LYS A 242 -0.52 -12.08 -9.21
N THR A 243 0.02 -10.86 -9.25
CA THR A 243 0.84 -10.44 -10.40
C THR A 243 2.12 -11.27 -10.53
N HIS A 244 2.63 -11.76 -9.40
CA HIS A 244 3.90 -12.49 -9.31
C HIS A 244 3.78 -13.97 -9.64
N SER A 245 2.59 -14.56 -9.52
CA SER A 245 2.43 -16.01 -9.37
C SER A 245 2.38 -16.85 -10.65
N GLY A 246 2.88 -16.40 -11.82
CA GLY A 246 2.53 -17.16 -13.04
C GLY A 246 3.26 -16.97 -14.36
N ARG A 247 4.40 -16.29 -14.48
CA ARG A 247 5.20 -16.45 -15.71
C ARG A 247 6.68 -16.46 -15.34
N ARG A 248 7.26 -17.66 -15.36
CA ARG A 248 8.63 -17.77 -15.83
C ARG A 248 8.56 -17.51 -17.33
N SER A 249 9.40 -16.64 -17.86
CA SER A 249 9.56 -16.51 -19.32
C SER A 249 9.97 -17.85 -19.92
N HIS A 250 9.88 -17.97 -21.25
CA HIS A 250 10.22 -19.22 -21.95
C HIS A 250 11.64 -19.74 -21.67
N ASP A 251 12.55 -18.87 -21.22
CA ASP A 251 13.91 -19.18 -20.80
C ASP A 251 14.03 -19.55 -19.30
N GLY A 252 12.91 -19.60 -18.58
CA GLY A 252 12.87 -19.87 -17.15
C GLY A 252 13.16 -18.64 -16.27
N THR A 253 13.45 -17.46 -16.85
CA THR A 253 13.71 -16.26 -16.05
C THR A 253 12.41 -15.70 -15.45
N PRO A 254 12.43 -15.07 -14.26
CA PRO A 254 11.25 -14.43 -13.71
C PRO A 254 10.82 -13.28 -14.63
N SER A 255 9.59 -13.31 -15.18
CA SER A 255 9.12 -12.16 -15.94
C SER A 255 8.89 -11.00 -14.97
N TYR A 256 9.62 -9.90 -15.14
CA TYR A 256 9.43 -8.68 -14.36
C TYR A 256 7.95 -8.24 -14.41
N GLN A 257 7.46 -7.74 -13.29
CA GLN A 257 6.08 -7.30 -13.08
C GLN A 257 5.79 -6.03 -13.90
N THR A 258 5.61 -6.14 -15.21
CA THR A 258 5.37 -4.96 -16.07
C THR A 258 3.91 -4.62 -16.26
N SER A 259 2.97 -5.55 -16.00
CA SER A 259 1.54 -5.34 -16.24
C SER A 259 0.62 -5.66 -15.04
N PHE A 260 -0.54 -4.98 -15.00
CA PHE A 260 -1.59 -5.16 -13.99
C PHE A 260 -2.62 -6.28 -14.33
N ALA A 261 -2.48 -6.97 -15.46
CA ALA A 261 -3.47 -7.91 -15.98
C ALA A 261 -4.08 -8.87 -14.94
N ARG A 262 -3.22 -9.45 -14.09
CA ARG A 262 -3.62 -10.44 -13.08
C ARG A 262 -4.34 -9.87 -11.86
N THR A 263 -4.29 -8.56 -11.67
CA THR A 263 -5.02 -7.89 -10.58
C THR A 263 -6.40 -7.40 -11.00
N ARG A 264 -6.76 -7.58 -12.28
CA ARG A 264 -8.11 -7.34 -12.79
C ARG A 264 -9.10 -8.23 -12.06
N THR A 265 -10.23 -7.65 -11.66
CA THR A 265 -11.29 -8.38 -10.95
C THR A 265 -12.59 -8.43 -11.74
N LYS A 266 -13.04 -7.29 -12.28
CA LYS A 266 -14.24 -7.13 -13.11
C LYS A 266 -14.07 -5.93 -14.03
N SER A 267 -14.84 -5.87 -15.11
CA SER A 267 -14.87 -4.75 -16.06
C SER A 267 -15.99 -3.73 -15.82
N THR A 268 -16.34 -3.48 -14.56
CA THR A 268 -17.49 -2.63 -14.20
C THR A 268 -17.28 -1.15 -14.54
N ASN A 269 -16.10 -0.60 -14.24
CA ASN A 269 -15.84 0.83 -14.52
C ASN A 269 -15.68 1.05 -16.03
N THR A 270 -15.04 0.09 -16.72
CA THR A 270 -14.89 0.12 -18.18
C THR A 270 -16.25 0.03 -18.88
N ALA A 271 -17.16 -0.83 -18.41
CA ALA A 271 -18.53 -0.92 -18.94
C ALA A 271 -19.24 0.44 -18.85
N ALA A 272 -19.21 1.06 -17.67
CA ALA A 272 -19.83 2.37 -17.44
C ALA A 272 -19.22 3.46 -18.33
N ALA A 273 -17.90 3.49 -18.49
CA ALA A 273 -17.22 4.43 -19.36
C ALA A 273 -17.59 4.24 -20.84
N ILE A 274 -17.64 2.99 -21.33
CA ILE A 274 -18.05 2.67 -22.70
C ILE A 274 -19.50 3.08 -22.96
N ALA A 275 -20.41 2.82 -22.01
CA ALA A 275 -21.81 3.24 -22.08
C ALA A 275 -21.95 4.77 -22.11
N ALA A 276 -21.07 5.49 -21.41
CA ALA A 276 -20.97 6.95 -21.47
C ALA A 276 -20.29 7.48 -22.75
N GLY A 277 -19.89 6.59 -23.68
CA GLY A 277 -19.28 6.96 -24.96
C GLY A 277 -17.75 7.08 -24.94
N ALA A 278 -17.06 6.73 -23.85
CA ALA A 278 -15.60 6.76 -23.79
C ALA A 278 -14.98 5.71 -24.73
N ARG A 279 -13.90 6.09 -25.43
CA ARG A 279 -13.16 5.26 -26.40
C ARG A 279 -11.67 5.63 -26.35
N GLY A 280 -10.80 4.73 -26.81
CA GLY A 280 -9.35 5.00 -26.89
C GLY A 280 -8.76 5.35 -25.52
N GLU A 281 -7.94 6.40 -25.49
CA GLU A 281 -7.25 6.86 -24.26
C GLU A 281 -8.22 7.30 -23.15
N ALA A 282 -9.45 7.70 -23.50
CA ALA A 282 -10.46 8.07 -22.50
C ALA A 282 -10.91 6.88 -21.62
N LEU A 283 -10.58 5.64 -21.99
CA LEU A 283 -10.84 4.45 -21.18
C LEU A 283 -9.75 4.16 -20.15
N TRP A 284 -8.57 4.79 -20.24
CA TRP A 284 -7.46 4.49 -19.35
C TRP A 284 -7.76 4.70 -17.86
N PRO A 285 -8.47 5.76 -17.42
CA PRO A 285 -8.88 5.89 -16.02
C PRO A 285 -9.75 4.72 -15.55
N ALA A 286 -10.65 4.22 -16.40
CA ALA A 286 -11.51 3.09 -16.08
C ALA A 286 -10.71 1.77 -16.04
N PHE A 287 -9.76 1.57 -16.96
CA PHE A 287 -8.81 0.47 -16.91
C PHE A 287 -8.00 0.49 -15.61
N ALA A 288 -7.48 1.64 -15.20
CA ALA A 288 -6.73 1.77 -13.94
C ALA A 288 -7.53 1.34 -12.72
N LEU A 289 -8.83 1.60 -12.70
CA LEU A 289 -9.71 1.12 -11.63
C LEU A 289 -9.94 -0.40 -11.70
N ASP A 290 -10.30 -0.93 -12.87
CA ASP A 290 -10.66 -2.33 -13.06
C ASP A 290 -9.47 -3.30 -12.91
N PHE A 291 -8.30 -2.89 -13.42
CA PHE A 291 -7.01 -3.59 -13.22
C PHE A 291 -6.43 -3.33 -11.82
N GLY A 292 -6.99 -2.35 -11.10
CA GLY A 292 -6.61 -1.94 -9.77
C GLY A 292 -5.15 -1.48 -9.65
N ALA A 293 -4.79 -0.58 -10.57
CA ALA A 293 -3.54 0.16 -10.60
C ALA A 293 -3.28 0.94 -9.31
N TRP A 294 -4.35 1.32 -8.60
CA TRP A 294 -4.29 1.99 -7.30
C TRP A 294 -3.34 1.31 -6.29
N ARG A 295 -3.12 -0.01 -6.37
CA ARG A 295 -2.19 -0.73 -5.46
C ARG A 295 -0.72 -0.31 -5.59
N ALA A 296 -0.35 0.27 -6.72
CA ALA A 296 1.00 0.78 -6.98
C ALA A 296 1.10 2.31 -6.83
N MET A 297 -0.02 3.01 -6.61
CA MET A 297 -0.01 4.47 -6.45
C MET A 297 0.79 4.90 -5.23
N ARG A 298 1.49 6.02 -5.32
CA ARG A 298 2.06 6.66 -4.15
C ARG A 298 1.00 6.92 -3.07
N PRO A 299 1.19 6.49 -1.80
CA PRO A 299 0.22 6.66 -0.70
C PRO A 299 0.30 8.04 -0.01
N ASP A 300 1.16 8.93 -0.51
CA ASP A 300 1.37 10.28 0.01
C ASP A 300 0.75 11.37 -0.88
N LEU A 301 -0.08 10.97 -1.86
CA LEU A 301 -0.92 11.89 -2.63
C LEU A 301 -2.26 12.06 -1.92
N TRP A 302 -2.52 13.28 -1.46
CA TRP A 302 -3.69 13.61 -0.66
C TRP A 302 -4.85 14.09 -1.54
N PRO A 303 -6.11 13.73 -1.22
CA PRO A 303 -7.26 14.24 -1.95
C PRO A 303 -7.39 15.74 -1.71
N THR A 304 -7.52 16.49 -2.79
CA THR A 304 -7.86 17.92 -2.75
C THR A 304 -9.37 18.08 -2.70
N GLU A 305 -9.85 19.20 -2.18
CA GLU A 305 -11.28 19.50 -2.20
C GLU A 305 -11.77 19.49 -3.67
N PRO A 306 -12.80 18.70 -3.99
CA PRO A 306 -13.33 18.68 -5.35
C PRO A 306 -13.95 20.05 -5.66
N SER A 307 -13.64 20.58 -6.85
CA SER A 307 -14.06 21.92 -7.28
C SER A 307 -15.59 22.13 -7.30
N SER A 308 -16.37 21.04 -7.25
CA SER A 308 -17.83 21.06 -7.15
C SER A 308 -18.36 21.20 -5.72
N LEU A 309 -17.60 20.79 -4.69
CA LEU A 309 -18.03 20.94 -3.29
C LEU A 309 -18.00 22.39 -2.82
N SER A 310 -17.23 23.27 -3.48
CA SER A 310 -17.29 24.71 -3.25
C SER A 310 -18.69 25.31 -3.48
N SER A 311 -19.60 24.55 -4.10
CA SER A 311 -21.01 24.91 -4.33
C SER A 311 -22.03 24.11 -3.50
N ILE A 312 -21.61 22.99 -2.88
CA ILE A 312 -22.32 22.50 -1.69
C ILE A 312 -21.81 23.41 -0.59
N SER A 313 -22.35 24.63 -0.56
CA SER A 313 -22.28 25.47 0.62
C SER A 313 -22.37 24.52 1.80
N THR A 314 -21.36 24.57 2.68
CA THR A 314 -21.62 24.37 4.11
C THR A 314 -23.03 24.84 4.29
N VAL A 315 -23.95 23.92 4.57
CA VAL A 315 -25.32 24.30 4.84
C VAL A 315 -25.13 25.16 6.06
N THR A 316 -24.92 26.46 5.84
CA THR A 316 -25.11 27.51 6.81
C THR A 316 -26.51 27.16 7.19
N LEU A 317 -26.61 26.53 8.36
CA LEU A 317 -27.85 26.37 9.05
C LEU A 317 -28.30 27.81 9.31
N GLU A 318 -28.80 28.49 8.26
CA GLU A 318 -30.01 29.29 8.30
C GLU A 318 -30.81 28.65 9.41
N PRO A 319 -31.02 29.31 10.56
CA PRO A 319 -31.41 28.69 11.81
C PRO A 319 -32.68 27.87 11.60
N ALA A 320 -32.47 26.64 11.16
CA ALA A 320 -33.50 25.78 10.64
C ALA A 320 -34.14 25.27 11.89
N THR A 321 -35.38 25.70 12.12
CA THR A 321 -36.29 25.26 13.20
C THR A 321 -35.74 24.02 13.88
N HIS A 322 -34.99 24.22 14.98
CA HIS A 322 -34.27 23.15 15.64
C HIS A 322 -35.30 22.05 15.94
N SER A 323 -35.18 20.92 15.23
CA SER A 323 -35.94 19.72 15.57
C SER A 323 -35.69 19.38 17.04
N ILE A 324 -36.69 18.81 17.72
CA ILE A 324 -36.55 18.29 19.09
C ILE A 324 -35.38 17.30 19.23
N LEU A 325 -34.95 16.70 18.12
CA LEU A 325 -33.80 15.82 18.08
C LEU A 325 -32.47 16.54 18.34
N HIS A 326 -32.35 17.84 18.02
CA HIS A 326 -31.16 18.63 18.34
C HIS A 326 -31.03 18.93 19.83
N THR A 327 -32.10 18.77 20.62
CA THR A 327 -32.05 18.95 22.06
C THR A 327 -31.73 17.68 22.82
N LEU A 328 -31.65 16.53 22.14
CA LEU A 328 -31.29 15.25 22.75
C LEU A 328 -29.77 15.17 22.98
N PRO A 329 -29.33 14.54 24.08
CA PRO A 329 -27.93 14.16 24.23
C PRO A 329 -27.46 13.28 23.05
N PRO A 330 -26.22 13.45 22.55
CA PRO A 330 -25.66 12.66 21.45
C PRO A 330 -25.81 11.15 21.65
N GLU A 331 -25.67 10.67 22.89
CA GLU A 331 -25.76 9.25 23.24
C GLU A 331 -27.17 8.69 23.02
N VAL A 332 -28.20 9.44 23.41
CA VAL A 332 -29.61 9.06 23.23
C VAL A 332 -29.95 9.05 21.74
N LEU A 333 -29.45 10.05 21.02
CA LEU A 333 -29.65 10.16 19.59
C LEU A 333 -29.00 9.00 18.84
N VAL A 334 -27.76 8.63 19.16
CA VAL A 334 -27.09 7.45 18.58
C VAL A 334 -27.87 6.17 18.86
N GLN A 335 -28.42 6.00 20.08
CA GLN A 335 -29.27 4.85 20.39
C GLN A 335 -30.56 4.83 19.56
N ILE A 336 -31.20 5.98 19.35
CA ILE A 336 -32.38 6.08 18.49
C ILE A 336 -31.99 5.69 17.06
N LEU A 337 -30.91 6.27 16.52
CA LEU A 337 -30.44 5.99 15.16
C LEU A 337 -30.06 4.51 14.98
N TYR A 338 -29.51 3.88 16.02
CA TYR A 338 -29.17 2.45 16.02
C TYR A 338 -30.40 1.53 15.90
N LEU A 339 -31.55 1.98 16.41
CA LEU A 339 -32.81 1.22 16.32
C LEU A 339 -33.53 1.41 14.98
N VAL A 340 -33.11 2.38 14.17
CA VAL A 340 -33.71 2.68 12.87
C VAL A 340 -33.05 1.80 11.80
N SER A 341 -33.84 1.22 10.90
CA SER A 341 -33.28 0.47 9.78
C SER A 341 -32.46 1.39 8.88
N LEU A 342 -31.40 0.89 8.23
CA LEU A 342 -30.58 1.71 7.33
C LEU A 342 -31.42 2.37 6.22
N SER A 343 -32.44 1.68 5.71
CA SER A 343 -33.36 2.20 4.69
C SER A 343 -34.17 3.39 5.20
N ASP A 344 -34.70 3.29 6.42
CA ASP A 344 -35.49 4.37 7.03
C ASP A 344 -34.59 5.54 7.41
N LEU A 345 -33.37 5.27 7.89
CA LEU A 345 -32.38 6.28 8.20
C LEU A 345 -32.01 7.08 6.94
N LEU A 346 -31.68 6.41 5.83
CA LEU A 346 -31.39 7.09 4.57
C LEU A 346 -32.60 7.91 4.07
N SER A 347 -33.81 7.38 4.23
CA SER A 347 -35.05 8.10 3.88
C SER A 347 -35.26 9.34 4.77
N LEU A 348 -34.92 9.27 6.06
CA LEU A 348 -34.96 10.40 6.99
C LEU A 348 -33.91 11.45 6.65
N LEU A 349 -32.68 11.04 6.30
CA LEU A 349 -31.61 11.95 5.88
C LEU A 349 -31.96 12.69 4.58
N GLN A 350 -32.65 12.02 3.65
CA GLN A 350 -33.11 12.64 2.40
C GLN A 350 -34.29 13.59 2.61
N SER A 351 -35.20 13.27 3.54
CA SER A 351 -36.43 14.05 3.76
C SER A 351 -36.28 15.18 4.77
N SER A 352 -35.29 15.13 5.67
CA SER A 352 -35.10 16.12 6.73
C SER A 352 -33.67 16.68 6.75
N ARG A 353 -33.52 17.95 6.34
CA ARG A 353 -32.23 18.66 6.39
C ARG A 353 -31.67 18.78 7.82
N GLY A 354 -32.53 18.94 8.82
CA GLY A 354 -32.11 19.05 10.23
C GLY A 354 -31.52 17.75 10.76
N ILE A 355 -32.21 16.62 10.53
CA ILE A 355 -31.69 15.29 10.90
C ILE A 355 -30.42 15.00 10.12
N SER A 356 -30.39 15.33 8.83
CA SER A 356 -29.21 15.19 7.98
C SER A 356 -28.00 15.90 8.57
N GLY A 357 -28.09 17.21 8.84
CA GLY A 357 -26.98 17.96 9.43
C GLY A 357 -26.52 17.42 10.78
N LEU A 358 -27.44 16.97 11.62
CA LEU A 358 -27.12 16.40 12.93
C LEU A 358 -26.46 15.01 12.84
N VAL A 359 -26.88 14.15 11.91
CA VAL A 359 -26.21 12.87 11.65
C VAL A 359 -24.83 13.08 11.03
N TYR A 360 -24.67 14.04 10.11
CA TYR A 360 -23.36 14.39 9.55
C TYR A 360 -22.40 14.89 10.62
N SER A 361 -22.84 15.77 11.53
CA SER A 361 -22.00 16.24 12.64
C SER A 361 -21.58 15.11 13.58
N LEU A 362 -22.48 14.17 13.91
CA LEU A 362 -22.12 12.99 14.71
C LEU A 362 -21.15 12.07 13.97
N LEU A 363 -21.33 11.92 12.65
CA LEU A 363 -20.44 11.14 11.81
C LEU A 363 -19.04 11.77 11.75
N ASP A 364 -18.94 13.09 11.59
CA ASP A 364 -17.67 13.81 11.61
C ASP A 364 -16.95 13.63 12.95
N GLU A 365 -17.66 13.75 14.08
CA GLU A 365 -17.07 13.50 15.41
C GLU A 365 -16.60 12.04 15.57
N THR A 366 -17.43 11.07 15.17
CA THR A 366 -17.06 9.65 15.23
C THR A 366 -15.86 9.34 14.33
N LEU A 367 -15.81 9.90 13.12
CA LEU A 367 -14.70 9.72 12.20
C LEU A 367 -13.44 10.42 12.69
N TRP A 368 -13.55 11.59 13.32
CA TRP A 368 -12.45 12.28 13.97
C TRP A 368 -11.84 11.38 15.07
N ASP A 369 -12.67 10.81 15.95
CA ASP A 369 -12.21 9.88 17.00
C ASP A 369 -11.55 8.63 16.39
N GLN A 370 -12.15 8.04 15.36
CA GLN A 370 -11.60 6.87 14.67
C GLN A 370 -10.30 7.17 13.93
N ALA A 371 -10.11 8.40 13.44
CA ALA A 371 -8.87 8.82 12.81
C ALA A 371 -7.74 8.96 13.85
N HIS A 372 -8.02 9.55 15.01
CA HIS A 372 -6.98 9.82 16.01
C HIS A 372 -6.66 8.61 16.90
N TYR A 373 -7.68 7.84 17.26
CA TYR A 373 -7.58 6.79 18.27
C TYR A 373 -7.97 5.40 17.76
N GLY A 374 -8.58 5.32 16.58
CA GLY A 374 -9.14 4.09 16.05
C GLY A 374 -8.48 3.57 14.78
N ASP A 375 -9.28 2.88 14.00
CA ASP A 375 -8.86 2.07 12.86
C ASP A 375 -8.64 2.89 11.57
N LEU A 376 -9.05 4.15 11.58
CA LEU A 376 -8.95 5.06 10.44
C LEU A 376 -7.70 5.92 10.46
N ARG A 377 -6.75 5.66 11.36
CA ARG A 377 -5.51 6.42 11.47
C ARG A 377 -4.70 6.62 10.20
N TRP A 378 -4.83 5.71 9.24
CA TRP A 378 -4.24 5.86 7.92
C TRP A 378 -4.73 7.11 7.17
N VAL A 379 -5.76 7.82 7.63
CA VAL A 379 -6.21 9.09 7.02
C VAL A 379 -5.49 10.31 7.58
N LEU A 380 -4.67 10.15 8.62
CA LEU A 380 -3.87 11.22 9.21
C LEU A 380 -2.45 11.20 8.63
N PRO A 381 -1.78 12.37 8.49
CA PRO A 381 -0.39 12.42 8.08
C PRO A 381 0.53 11.77 9.11
N VAL A 382 1.64 11.17 8.65
CA VAL A 382 2.67 10.57 9.51
C VAL A 382 3.86 11.53 9.66
N PRO A 383 4.08 12.12 10.85
CA PRO A 383 5.10 13.16 11.02
C PRO A 383 6.53 12.72 10.72
N GLY A 384 6.85 11.44 10.90
CA GLY A 384 8.21 10.92 10.65
C GLY A 384 8.54 10.65 9.19
N VAL A 385 7.59 10.84 8.26
CA VAL A 385 7.80 10.75 6.82
C VAL A 385 8.04 12.15 6.26
N ARG A 386 9.23 12.38 5.70
CA ARG A 386 9.67 13.70 5.20
C ARG A 386 8.68 14.32 4.20
N GLY A 387 8.23 15.53 4.48
CA GLY A 387 7.33 16.32 3.61
C GLY A 387 5.87 15.89 3.61
N GLU A 388 5.51 14.84 4.35
CA GLU A 388 4.14 14.31 4.31
C GLU A 388 3.13 15.25 4.96
N VAL A 389 3.44 15.75 6.16
CA VAL A 389 2.57 16.70 6.89
C VAL A 389 2.31 17.93 6.04
N GLU A 390 3.35 18.51 5.44
CA GLU A 390 3.23 19.69 4.58
C GLU A 390 2.33 19.44 3.37
N ARG A 391 2.48 18.28 2.70
CA ARG A 391 1.61 17.89 1.58
C ARG A 391 0.16 17.66 2.01
N ALA A 392 -0.05 17.02 3.15
CA ALA A 392 -1.37 16.78 3.71
C ALA A 392 -2.06 18.11 4.03
N GLU A 393 -1.41 18.97 4.82
CA GLU A 393 -1.90 20.31 5.16
C GLU A 393 -2.20 21.14 3.91
N ASN A 394 -1.32 21.12 2.91
CA ASN A 394 -1.55 21.83 1.66
C ASN A 394 -2.78 21.31 0.90
N ALA A 395 -3.02 20.01 0.88
CA ALA A 395 -4.19 19.43 0.22
C ALA A 395 -5.49 19.73 0.98
N VAL A 396 -5.43 19.79 2.32
CA VAL A 396 -6.62 20.02 3.15
C VAL A 396 -6.98 21.49 3.36
N LYS A 397 -6.13 22.43 2.94
CA LYS A 397 -6.43 23.88 3.02
C LYS A 397 -7.77 24.30 2.40
N GLY A 398 -8.23 23.63 1.34
CA GLY A 398 -9.54 23.91 0.72
C GLY A 398 -10.72 23.43 1.57
N TRP A 399 -10.51 22.41 2.39
CA TRP A 399 -11.58 21.71 3.11
C TRP A 399 -12.12 22.47 4.33
N SER A 400 -11.38 23.44 4.85
CA SER A 400 -11.79 24.23 5.99
C SER A 400 -12.07 25.68 5.59
N ALA A 401 -13.30 26.15 5.87
CA ALA A 401 -13.71 27.52 5.62
C ALA A 401 -12.94 28.56 6.46
N ASN A 402 -12.30 28.11 7.55
CA ASN A 402 -11.60 28.96 8.51
C ASN A 402 -10.29 28.27 8.95
N PRO A 403 -9.18 28.45 8.23
CA PRO A 403 -7.85 28.03 8.70
C PRO A 403 -7.40 28.98 9.81
N VAL A 404 -8.05 28.94 10.98
CA VAL A 404 -7.75 29.81 12.11
C VAL A 404 -6.82 29.05 13.05
N GLY A 405 -5.51 29.11 12.78
CA GLY A 405 -4.50 28.73 13.78
C GLY A 405 -3.21 28.11 13.23
N LEU A 406 -2.30 27.84 14.17
CA LEU A 406 -1.06 27.07 13.98
C LEU A 406 -1.28 25.55 14.07
N ALA A 407 -2.51 25.10 14.38
CA ALA A 407 -2.83 23.68 14.54
C ALA A 407 -3.15 23.02 13.18
N SER A 408 -2.89 21.71 13.07
CA SER A 408 -3.23 20.92 11.88
C SER A 408 -4.73 21.00 11.60
N ALA A 409 -5.12 21.09 10.33
CA ALA A 409 -6.55 21.04 9.98
C ALA A 409 -7.21 19.72 10.44
N PHE A 410 -6.45 18.63 10.47
CA PHE A 410 -6.94 17.32 10.93
C PHE A 410 -7.24 17.27 12.44
N ASP A 411 -6.54 18.08 13.24
CA ASP A 411 -6.77 18.15 14.69
C ASP A 411 -8.08 18.90 15.02
N SER A 412 -8.62 19.68 14.08
CA SER A 412 -9.87 20.41 14.28
C SER A 412 -11.07 19.47 14.30
N ARG A 413 -11.91 19.58 15.34
CA ARG A 413 -13.21 18.91 15.39
C ARG A 413 -14.21 19.43 14.36
N GLU A 414 -13.93 20.59 13.75
CA GLU A 414 -14.74 21.17 12.68
C GLU A 414 -14.32 20.66 11.29
N PHE A 415 -13.27 19.83 11.20
CA PHE A 415 -12.85 19.26 9.93
C PHE A 415 -13.92 18.30 9.40
N PRO A 416 -14.36 18.44 8.13
CA PRO A 416 -15.46 17.66 7.56
C PRO A 416 -15.00 16.24 7.18
N PHE A 417 -14.69 15.42 8.17
CA PHE A 417 -14.17 14.06 8.01
C PHE A 417 -15.06 13.18 7.12
N ALA A 418 -16.38 13.30 7.17
CA ALA A 418 -17.31 12.53 6.35
C ALA A 418 -17.14 12.83 4.85
N SER A 419 -17.08 14.10 4.49
CA SER A 419 -16.82 14.53 3.11
C SER A 419 -15.41 14.14 2.66
N PHE A 420 -14.43 14.32 3.55
CA PHE A 420 -13.04 13.94 3.29
C PHE A 420 -12.88 12.43 3.06
N MET A 421 -13.55 11.62 3.88
CA MET A 421 -13.55 10.15 3.75
C MET A 421 -14.15 9.68 2.43
N SER A 422 -15.18 10.38 1.93
CA SER A 422 -15.76 10.11 0.60
C SER A 422 -14.71 10.29 -0.50
N GLU A 423 -13.90 11.36 -0.44
CA GLU A 423 -12.82 11.58 -1.40
C GLU A 423 -11.65 10.62 -1.19
N CYS A 424 -11.32 10.26 0.06
CA CYS A 424 -10.37 9.18 0.33
C CYS A 424 -10.81 7.85 -0.30
N ALA A 425 -12.11 7.53 -0.29
CA ALA A 425 -12.63 6.33 -0.94
C ALA A 425 -12.52 6.39 -2.47
N ARG A 426 -12.59 7.59 -3.06
CA ARG A 426 -12.40 7.79 -4.51
C ARG A 426 -10.92 7.80 -4.93
N SER A 427 -10.03 8.32 -4.08
CA SER A 427 -8.60 8.42 -4.33
C SER A 427 -7.90 7.07 -4.32
N GLY A 428 -7.24 6.71 -5.42
CA GLY A 428 -6.46 5.48 -5.50
C GLY A 428 -5.22 5.49 -4.58
N SER A 429 -4.61 6.65 -4.35
CA SER A 429 -3.53 6.84 -3.37
C SER A 429 -3.99 6.48 -1.96
N MET A 430 -5.14 7.01 -1.53
CA MET A 430 -5.69 6.75 -0.20
C MET A 430 -6.13 5.29 -0.04
N ARG A 431 -6.62 4.64 -1.11
CA ARG A 431 -6.82 3.18 -1.12
C ARG A 431 -5.51 2.42 -0.93
N ASN A 432 -4.42 2.84 -1.57
CA ASN A 432 -3.12 2.21 -1.35
C ASN A 432 -2.60 2.43 0.07
N ARG A 433 -2.76 3.63 0.60
CA ARG A 433 -2.41 3.97 1.98
C ARG A 433 -3.16 3.10 2.98
N ARG A 434 -4.47 2.91 2.80
CA ARG A 434 -5.28 1.95 3.57
C ARG A 434 -4.76 0.52 3.44
N ARG A 435 -4.34 0.10 2.23
CA ARG A 435 -3.72 -1.22 2.02
C ARG A 435 -2.42 -1.38 2.81
N LEU A 436 -1.53 -0.39 2.78
CA LEU A 436 -0.29 -0.40 3.57
C LEU A 436 -0.59 -0.43 5.07
N TRP A 437 -1.59 0.32 5.53
CA TRP A 437 -2.07 0.25 6.90
C TRP A 437 -2.57 -1.15 7.27
N ASN A 438 -3.32 -1.82 6.39
CA ASN A 438 -3.76 -3.20 6.62
C ASN A 438 -2.58 -4.18 6.65
N ILE A 439 -1.55 -4.00 5.82
CA ILE A 439 -0.32 -4.80 5.88
C ILE A 439 0.37 -4.59 7.24
N TYR A 440 0.47 -3.34 7.69
CA TYR A 440 0.97 -2.99 9.01
C TYR A 440 0.18 -3.68 10.13
N LYS A 441 -1.16 -3.64 10.11
CA LYS A 441 -2.00 -4.30 11.13
C LYS A 441 -1.76 -5.81 11.19
N GLN A 442 -1.70 -6.47 10.04
CA GLN A 442 -1.39 -7.90 9.95
C GLN A 442 0.00 -8.19 10.53
N TYR A 443 1.00 -7.36 10.22
CA TYR A 443 2.34 -7.50 10.78
C TYR A 443 2.37 -7.28 12.29
N LYS A 444 1.63 -6.29 12.82
CA LYS A 444 1.51 -6.05 14.26
C LYS A 444 0.99 -7.30 14.99
N VAL A 445 -0.01 -7.99 14.43
CA VAL A 445 -0.49 -9.26 14.97
C VAL A 445 0.60 -10.34 14.96
N LEU A 446 1.36 -10.47 13.87
CA LEU A 446 2.50 -11.41 13.82
C LEU A 446 3.53 -11.09 14.89
N TRP A 447 3.85 -9.81 15.06
CA TRP A 447 4.76 -9.32 16.06
C TRP A 447 4.31 -9.66 17.48
N GLU A 448 3.07 -9.35 17.83
CA GLU A 448 2.49 -9.61 19.16
C GLU A 448 2.44 -11.11 19.46
N ASN A 449 2.08 -11.93 18.47
CA ASN A 449 2.02 -13.39 18.59
C ASN A 449 3.38 -14.05 18.76
N MET A 450 4.47 -13.41 18.34
CA MET A 450 5.81 -13.95 18.57
C MET A 450 6.29 -13.78 20.00
N GLY A 451 5.49 -13.19 20.90
CA GLY A 451 5.66 -13.23 22.35
C GLY A 451 7.12 -13.09 22.78
N PHE A 452 7.55 -11.88 23.12
CA PHE A 452 8.90 -11.61 23.62
C PHE A 452 9.30 -12.35 24.91
N ASP A 453 8.49 -13.28 25.39
CA ASP A 453 8.89 -14.34 26.30
C ASP A 453 9.54 -15.50 25.52
N SER A 454 10.88 -15.50 25.54
CA SER A 454 11.83 -16.45 24.95
C SER A 454 11.60 -17.97 25.18
N GLN A 455 10.47 -18.42 25.72
CA GLN A 455 10.17 -19.83 25.97
C GLN A 455 8.83 -20.35 25.39
N GLY A 456 7.98 -19.50 24.78
CA GLY A 456 6.63 -19.90 24.33
C GLY A 456 6.38 -19.91 22.81
N VAL A 457 7.34 -19.45 22.01
CA VAL A 457 7.13 -19.06 20.60
C VAL A 457 6.77 -20.25 19.70
N ASP A 458 7.32 -21.43 19.96
CA ASP A 458 7.12 -22.59 19.07
C ASP A 458 5.68 -23.12 19.09
N HIS A 459 5.00 -23.14 20.24
CA HIS A 459 3.65 -23.71 20.36
C HIS A 459 2.52 -22.81 19.87
N GLN A 460 2.62 -21.48 20.03
CA GLN A 460 1.58 -20.57 19.54
C GLN A 460 1.62 -20.44 18.01
N LEU A 461 2.83 -20.47 17.43
CA LEU A 461 2.97 -20.54 15.98
C LEU A 461 2.36 -21.84 15.46
N GLU A 462 2.75 -23.01 15.95
CA GLU A 462 2.16 -24.30 15.50
C GLU A 462 0.62 -24.29 15.46
N ARG A 463 -0.03 -23.65 16.44
CA ARG A 463 -1.49 -23.51 16.50
C ARG A 463 -2.05 -22.62 15.39
N LEU A 464 -1.51 -21.42 15.19
CA LEU A 464 -1.89 -20.52 14.08
C LEU A 464 -1.71 -21.17 12.70
N TRP A 465 -0.75 -22.08 12.57
CA TRP A 465 -0.41 -22.71 11.29
C TRP A 465 -1.11 -24.05 11.04
N SER A 466 -1.69 -24.67 12.06
CA SER A 466 -2.66 -25.77 11.89
C SER A 466 -4.01 -25.31 11.31
N MET A 467 -4.23 -23.99 11.26
CA MET A 467 -5.43 -23.37 10.71
C MET A 467 -5.34 -23.31 9.18
N SER A 468 -6.48 -23.53 8.52
CA SER A 468 -6.65 -23.30 7.08
C SER A 468 -6.33 -21.85 6.70
N ASP A 469 -6.09 -21.58 5.41
CA ASP A 469 -5.80 -20.22 4.94
C ASP A 469 -6.96 -19.25 5.22
N ASP A 470 -8.18 -19.74 5.25
CA ASP A 470 -9.37 -18.94 5.57
C ASP A 470 -9.48 -18.70 7.07
N GLU A 471 -9.24 -19.71 7.91
CA GLU A 471 -9.15 -19.54 9.37
C GLU A 471 -8.00 -18.61 9.78
N ARG A 472 -6.85 -18.65 9.08
CA ARG A 472 -5.74 -17.72 9.32
C ARG A 472 -6.09 -16.29 8.94
N LYS A 473 -6.73 -16.10 7.78
CA LYS A 473 -7.24 -14.78 7.40
C LYS A 473 -8.24 -14.29 8.45
N GLU A 474 -9.16 -15.14 8.88
CA GLU A 474 -10.18 -14.81 9.88
C GLU A 474 -9.58 -14.51 11.25
N ALA A 475 -8.58 -15.25 11.72
CA ALA A 475 -7.89 -14.98 12.99
C ALA A 475 -7.10 -13.66 12.96
N VAL A 476 -6.50 -13.33 11.81
CA VAL A 476 -5.77 -12.07 11.62
C VAL A 476 -6.73 -10.89 11.41
N THR A 477 -7.89 -11.10 10.79
CA THR A 477 -8.88 -10.03 10.56
C THR A 477 -9.90 -9.87 11.68
N GLY A 478 -10.12 -10.91 12.49
CA GLY A 478 -11.17 -11.00 13.52
C GLY A 478 -10.71 -10.61 14.93
N SER A 479 -9.46 -10.17 15.09
CA SER A 479 -8.92 -9.65 16.35
C SER A 479 -9.12 -8.13 16.52
N ALA A 480 -9.98 -7.49 15.72
CA ALA A 480 -10.28 -6.07 15.80
C ALA A 480 -11.44 -5.79 16.77
#